data_AF-A0A9W4T258-F1
#
_entry.id   AF-A0A9W4T258-F1
#
_cell.length_a   1.000
_cell.length_b   1.000
_cell.length_c   1.000
_cell.angle_alpha   90.00
_cell.angle_beta   90.00
_cell.angle_gamma   90.00
#
_symmetry.space_group_name_H-M   'P 1'
#
loop_
_entity.id
_entity.type
_entity.pdbx_description
1 polymer ?
#
loop_
_entity_poly.entity_id
_entity_poly.type
_entity_poly.pdbx_seq_one_letter_code
_entity_poly.pdbx_strand_id
1 'polypeptide(L)' 'MPGWEDSSWGYHSDDEHVFFDSEFGQLYGPEFKSVILSDVV' A
#
# COMPACT_ATOMS: atom_id res chain seq x y z
N MET A 1 5.70 -8.31 -4.40
CA MET A 1 4.51 -7.80 -3.68
C MET A 1 3.35 -7.69 -4.67
N PRO A 2 2.07 -7.62 -4.26
CA PRO A 2 0.97 -7.33 -5.19
C PRO A 2 1.25 -6.05 -5.97
N GLY A 3 1.17 -6.10 -7.29
CA GLY A 3 1.38 -4.97 -8.20
C GLY A 3 2.81 -4.82 -8.77
N TRP A 4 3.76 -5.63 -8.33
CA TRP A 4 5.16 -5.56 -8.83
C TRP A 4 5.43 -6.46 -10.05
N GLU A 5 4.71 -7.57 -10.18
CA GLU A 5 4.86 -8.54 -11.26
C GLU A 5 3.89 -8.25 -12.41
N ASP A 6 4.20 -8.76 -13.60
CA ASP A 6 3.35 -8.64 -14.80
C ASP A 6 1.90 -9.07 -14.55
N SER A 7 0.95 -8.31 -15.10
CA SER A 7 -0.49 -8.46 -14.93
C SER A 7 -0.97 -8.50 -13.48
N SER A 8 -0.28 -7.83 -12.55
CA SER A 8 -0.67 -7.71 -11.15
C SER A 8 -0.99 -6.26 -10.80
N TRP A 9 -1.93 -6.06 -9.87
CA TRP A 9 -2.21 -4.75 -9.27
C TRP A 9 -2.14 -4.83 -7.74
N GLY A 10 -1.81 -3.72 -7.08
CA GLY A 10 -1.80 -3.64 -5.62
C GLY A 10 -1.76 -2.21 -5.09
N TYR A 11 -2.38 -1.98 -3.94
CA TYR A 11 -2.25 -0.75 -3.16
C TYR A 11 -1.45 -1.04 -1.90
N HIS A 12 -0.36 -0.32 -1.67
CA HIS A 12 0.50 -0.47 -0.51
C HIS A 12 0.17 0.67 0.45
N SER A 13 -0.33 0.30 1.61
CA SER A 13 -0.96 1.25 2.53
C SER A 13 0.05 1.95 3.45
N ASP A 14 1.28 1.43 3.49
CA ASP A 14 2.43 1.97 4.22
C ASP A 14 3.08 3.16 3.52
N ASP A 15 2.94 3.26 2.20
CA ASP A 15 3.48 4.37 1.41
C ASP A 15 2.42 5.12 0.60
N GLU A 16 1.16 4.67 0.61
CA GLU A 16 0.04 5.29 -0.11
C GLU A 16 0.07 5.13 -1.64
N HIS A 17 0.86 4.20 -2.16
CA HIS A 17 1.04 4.01 -3.59
C HIS A 17 0.21 2.88 -4.17
N VAL A 18 -0.20 3.05 -5.43
CA VAL A 18 -0.70 1.97 -6.29
C VAL A 18 0.43 1.47 -7.21
N PHE A 19 0.47 0.17 -7.41
CA PHE A 19 1.45 -0.53 -8.22
C PHE A 19 0.72 -1.36 -9.29
N PHE A 20 1.22 -1.29 -10.51
CA PHE A 20 0.78 -2.10 -11.65
C PHE A 20 2.01 -2.43 -12.50
N ASP A 21 2.32 -3.72 -12.60
CA ASP A 21 3.43 -4.28 -13.37
C ASP A 21 4.76 -3.52 -13.17
N SER A 22 4.99 -3.04 -11.93
CA SER A 22 6.08 -2.11 -11.63
C SER A 22 6.40 -2.12 -10.14
N GLU A 23 7.70 -2.08 -9.80
CA GLU A 23 8.19 -1.83 -8.45
C GLU A 23 8.17 -0.33 -8.07
N PHE A 24 7.93 0.55 -9.05
CA PHE A 24 7.79 1.99 -8.83
C PHE A 24 6.31 2.36 -8.77
N GLY A 25 5.81 2.57 -7.56
CA GLY A 25 4.43 2.93 -7.30
C GLY A 25 4.11 4.37 -7.69
N GLN A 26 2.82 4.68 -7.77
CA GLN A 26 2.31 6.05 -7.92
C GLN A 26 1.44 6.43 -6.73
N LEU A 27 1.63 7.64 -6.19
CA LEU A 27 0.82 8.15 -5.09
C LEU A 27 -0.67 8.10 -5.49
N TYR A 28 -1.50 7.48 -4.66
CA TYR A 28 -2.91 7.26 -4.97
C TYR A 28 -3.86 7.59 -3.83
N GLY A 29 -3.57 7.09 -2.63
CA GLY A 29 -4.53 7.05 -1.52
C GLY A 29 -4.11 7.86 -0.29
N PRO A 30 -4.93 7.87 0.77
CA PRO A 30 -4.56 8.40 2.07
C PRO A 30 -3.71 7.40 2.88
N GLU A 31 -2.89 7.88 3.83
CA GLU A 31 -2.16 7.02 4.78
C GLU A 31 -3.12 6.10 5.55
N PHE A 32 -2.79 4.81 5.63
CA PHE A 32 -3.42 3.92 6.58
C PHE A 32 -2.54 3.77 7.82
N LYS A 33 -3.10 4.08 9.00
CA LYS A 33 -2.47 3.76 10.28
C LYS A 33 -3.24 2.67 10.99
N SER A 34 -2.57 1.54 11.21
CA SER A 34 -3.04 0.54 12.15
C SER A 34 -2.86 1.09 13.57
N VAL A 35 -3.96 1.21 14.32
CA VAL A 35 -3.91 1.49 15.76
C VAL A 35 -4.10 0.16 16.46
N ILE A 36 -3.12 -0.29 17.25
CA ILE A 36 -3.33 -1.45 18.11
C ILE A 36 -4.17 -0.99 19.30
N LEU A 37 -5.25 -1.71 19.60
CA LEU A 37 -6.16 -1.38 20.71
C LEU A 37 -5.45 -1.30 22.07
N SER A 38 -4.26 -1.89 22.23
CA SER A 38 -3.43 -1.76 23.43
C SER A 38 -2.85 -0.36 23.64
N ASP A 39 -2.77 0.46 22.60
CA ASP A 39 -2.23 1.83 22.69
C ASP A 39 -3.30 2.85 23.11
N VAL A 40 -4.54 2.39 23.32
CA VAL A 40 -5.72 3.21 23.64
C VAL A 40 -6.31 2.87 25.03
N VAL A 41 -5.67 1.98 25.81
CA VAL A 41 -6.07 1.61 27.19
C VAL A 41 -4.94 1.73 28.19
#